data_AF-T0ZAE2-F1
#
_entry.id   AF-T0ZAE2-F1
#
_cell.length_a   1.000
_cell.length_b   1.000
_cell.length_c   1.000
_cell.angle_alpha   90.00
_cell.angle_beta   90.00
_cell.angle_gamma   90.00
#
_symmetry.space_group_name_H-M   'P 1'
#
loop_
_entity.id
_entity.type
_entity.pdbx_description
1 polymer ?
#
loop_
_entity_poly.entity_id
_entity_poly.type
_entity_poly.pdbx_seq_one_letter_code
_entity_poly.pdbx_strand_id
1 'polypeptide(L)'
;MIKTNTISTVHQRLRDEQGLSVGITSVRRYIWLEFPEEANADKVTVLRPEVDPGEEVQIDYGFLGKWFDPVLGKARRVWAFVMVLAMSRHMFVRPTVSMNQSAWVQAHI
;
A
#
# COMPACT_ATOMS: atom_id res chain seq x y z
N MET A 1 14.81 -16.73 22.33
CA MET A 1 13.43 -16.19 22.36
C MET A 1 12.94 -16.12 20.91
N ILE A 2 12.26 -17.16 20.41
CA ILE A 2 11.84 -17.19 19.00
C ILE A 2 10.55 -16.38 18.86
N LYS A 3 10.67 -15.19 18.26
CA LYS A 3 9.56 -14.36 17.80
C LYS A 3 8.86 -15.09 16.65
N THR A 4 7.65 -15.60 16.93
CA THR A 4 6.58 -16.00 15.99
C THR A 4 6.95 -17.02 14.89
N ASN A 5 6.45 -18.26 15.02
CA ASN A 5 6.54 -19.27 13.97
C ASN A 5 5.59 -18.92 12.80
N THR A 6 6.07 -19.02 11.56
CA THR A 6 5.22 -18.83 10.37
C THR A 6 4.27 -20.03 10.19
N ILE A 7 3.13 -19.83 9.50
CA ILE A 7 2.19 -20.91 9.17
C ILE A 7 2.88 -22.06 8.42
N SER A 8 3.83 -21.74 7.53
CA SER A 8 4.65 -22.73 6.84
C SER A 8 5.52 -23.55 7.79
N THR A 9 6.14 -22.92 8.79
CA THR A 9 6.95 -23.61 9.79
C THR A 9 6.10 -24.54 10.64
N VAL A 10 4.92 -24.08 11.07
CA VAL A 10 3.96 -24.91 11.83
C VAL A 10 3.47 -26.09 10.98
N HIS A 11 3.10 -25.87 9.72
CA HIS A 11 2.68 -26.93 8.81
C HIS A 11 3.76 -27.99 8.61
N GLN A 12 5.01 -27.57 8.39
CA GLN A 12 6.13 -28.49 8.22
C GLN A 12 6.32 -29.37 9.45
N ARG A 13 6.30 -28.79 10.66
CA ARG A 13 6.46 -29.55 11.91
C ARG A 13 5.28 -30.49 12.18
N LEU A 14 4.05 -30.06 11.92
CA LEU A 14 2.88 -30.93 12.05
C LEU A 14 2.94 -32.10 11.06
N ARG A 15 3.49 -31.89 9.86
CA ARG A 15 3.71 -32.95 8.89
C ARG A 15 4.80 -33.92 9.35
N ASP A 16 5.96 -33.40 9.75
CA ASP A 16 7.15 -34.20 10.03
C ASP A 16 7.06 -34.91 11.39
N GLU A 17 6.52 -34.24 12.41
CA GLU A 17 6.49 -34.72 13.79
C GLU A 17 5.14 -35.36 14.16
N GLN A 18 4.04 -34.96 13.52
CA GLN A 18 2.67 -35.38 13.88
C GLN A 18 1.92 -36.11 12.74
N GLY A 19 2.56 -36.30 11.59
CA GLY A 19 1.97 -37.07 10.47
C GLY A 19 0.80 -36.38 9.77
N LEU A 20 0.68 -35.05 9.88
CA LEU A 20 -0.39 -34.29 9.22
C LEU A 20 -0.32 -34.47 7.69
N SER A 21 -1.39 -35.01 7.09
CA SER A 21 -1.44 -35.37 5.66
C SER A 21 -2.02 -34.31 4.73
N VAL A 22 -2.55 -33.20 5.29
CA VAL A 22 -3.19 -32.15 4.50
C VAL A 22 -2.17 -31.13 3.97
N GLY A 23 -2.50 -30.53 2.82
CA GLY A 23 -1.70 -29.48 2.22
C GLY A 23 -1.74 -28.16 3.00
N ILE A 24 -0.73 -27.31 2.79
CA ILE A 24 -0.58 -26.01 3.47
C ILE A 24 -1.79 -25.08 3.26
N THR A 25 -2.49 -25.18 2.13
CA THR A 25 -3.70 -24.38 1.87
C THR A 25 -4.84 -24.75 2.82
N SER A 26 -5.00 -26.04 3.15
CA SER A 26 -6.01 -26.48 4.13
C SER A 26 -5.67 -25.96 5.53
N VAL A 27 -4.39 -25.94 5.90
CA VAL A 27 -3.95 -25.35 7.17
C VAL A 27 -4.19 -23.84 7.21
N ARG A 28 -3.86 -23.10 6.15
CA ARG A 28 -4.18 -21.66 6.07
C ARG A 28 -5.68 -21.40 6.21
N ARG A 29 -6.51 -22.19 5.53
CA ARG A 29 -7.97 -22.08 5.63
C ARG A 29 -8.46 -22.36 7.05
N TYR A 30 -7.97 -23.43 7.67
CA TYR A 30 -8.26 -23.75 9.07
C TYR A 30 -7.92 -22.58 9.99
N ILE A 31 -6.71 -22.01 9.85
CA ILE A 31 -6.27 -20.87 10.66
C ILE A 31 -7.19 -19.66 10.46
N TRP A 32 -7.59 -19.35 9.21
CA TRP A 32 -8.48 -18.23 8.93
C TRP A 32 -9.90 -18.40 9.50
N LEU A 33 -10.38 -19.64 9.60
CA LEU A 33 -11.72 -19.95 10.13
C LEU A 33 -11.74 -20.01 11.65
N GLU A 34 -10.73 -20.63 12.27
CA GLU A 34 -10.70 -20.86 13.71
C GLU A 34 -10.02 -19.73 14.51
N PHE A 35 -9.12 -18.97 13.87
CA PHE A 35 -8.39 -17.86 14.49
C PHE A 35 -8.56 -16.56 13.67
N PRO A 36 -9.81 -16.10 13.46
CA PRO A 36 -10.08 -14.96 12.58
C PRO A 36 -9.53 -13.64 13.12
N GLU A 37 -9.41 -13.47 14.44
CA GLU A 37 -8.85 -12.25 15.02
C GLU A 37 -7.34 -12.15 14.75
N GLU A 38 -6.61 -13.22 15.00
CA GLU A 38 -5.16 -13.29 14.76
C GLU A 38 -4.85 -13.28 13.26
N ALA A 39 -5.67 -13.93 12.43
CA ALA A 39 -5.50 -13.96 10.98
C ALA A 39 -5.80 -12.61 10.31
N ASN A 40 -6.56 -11.73 10.98
CA ASN A 40 -6.95 -10.42 10.45
C ASN A 40 -6.42 -9.24 11.28
N ALA A 41 -5.59 -9.48 12.30
CA ALA A 41 -5.02 -8.43 13.15
C ALA A 41 -4.33 -7.33 12.31
N ASP A 42 -3.58 -7.72 11.29
CA ASP A 42 -2.88 -6.80 10.38
C ASP A 42 -3.80 -6.13 9.33
N LYS A 43 -5.05 -6.59 9.23
CA LYS A 43 -6.05 -6.07 8.27
C LYS A 43 -7.05 -5.12 8.93
N VAL A 44 -6.92 -4.87 10.23
CA VAL A 44 -7.78 -3.93 10.94
C VAL A 44 -7.60 -2.54 10.32
N THR A 45 -8.67 -2.05 9.71
CA THR A 45 -8.70 -0.67 9.20
C THR A 45 -9.05 0.25 10.37
N VAL A 46 -8.05 0.98 10.85
CA VAL A 46 -8.29 2.04 11.85
C VAL A 46 -8.92 3.23 11.14
N LEU A 47 -10.15 3.57 11.50
CA LEU A 47 -10.80 4.78 11.00
C LEU A 47 -10.03 5.99 11.53
N ARG A 48 -9.71 6.91 10.62
CA ARG A 48 -9.18 8.20 11.02
C ARG A 48 -10.31 9.06 11.61
N PRO A 49 -10.01 9.96 12.55
CA PRO A 49 -10.94 11.00 12.96
C PRO A 49 -11.39 11.83 11.76
N GLU A 50 -12.57 12.44 11.87
CA GLU A 50 -13.00 13.46 10.92
C GLU A 50 -12.04 14.66 10.96
N VAL A 51 -11.84 15.27 9.79
CA VAL A 51 -10.97 16.43 9.62
C VAL A 51 -11.79 17.56 9.01
N ASP A 52 -11.59 18.77 9.51
CA ASP A 52 -12.29 19.95 8.97
C ASP A 52 -11.89 20.22 7.51
N PRO A 53 -12.78 20.82 6.71
CA PRO A 53 -12.48 21.15 5.32
C PRO A 53 -11.23 22.03 5.18
N GLY A 54 -10.24 21.55 4.43
CA GLY A 54 -9.01 22.30 4.11
C GLY A 54 -7.86 22.11 5.10
N GLU A 55 -8.08 21.47 6.25
CA GLU A 55 -7.02 21.26 7.27
C GLU A 55 -5.99 20.19 6.87
N GLU A 56 -6.44 19.10 6.22
CA GLU A 56 -5.54 18.01 5.79
C GLU A 56 -5.70 17.69 4.31
N VAL A 57 -4.56 17.41 3.69
CA VAL A 57 -4.47 16.92 2.33
C VAL A 57 -3.48 15.74 2.24
N GLN A 58 -3.84 14.75 1.44
CA GLN A 58 -2.98 13.61 1.14
C GLN A 58 -2.30 13.82 -0.20
N ILE A 59 -0.97 13.71 -0.23
CA ILE A 59 -0.15 13.91 -1.42
C ILE A 59 0.50 12.59 -1.81
N ASP A 60 0.42 12.26 -3.10
CA ASP A 60 1.08 11.08 -3.67
C ASP A 60 1.58 11.37 -5.10
N TYR A 61 2.42 10.48 -5.63
CA TYR A 61 2.90 10.51 -6.99
C TYR A 61 2.57 9.23 -7.75
N GLY A 62 1.74 9.35 -8.79
CA GLY A 62 1.42 8.25 -9.70
C GLY A 62 2.31 8.24 -10.94
N PHE A 63 2.86 7.10 -11.35
CA PHE A 63 3.62 7.04 -12.60
C PHE A 63 2.68 7.09 -13.82
N LEU A 64 2.89 8.07 -14.71
CA LEU A 64 2.09 8.26 -15.94
C LEU A 64 2.76 7.68 -17.20
N GLY A 65 3.94 7.08 -17.06
CA GLY A 65 4.69 6.53 -18.18
C GLY A 65 5.83 7.42 -18.66
N LYS A 66 6.30 7.16 -19.88
CA LYS A 66 7.32 7.97 -20.56
C LYS A 66 6.67 8.76 -21.69
N TRP A 67 6.80 10.09 -21.67
CA TRP A 67 6.28 10.97 -22.73
C TRP A 67 7.44 11.59 -23.49
N PHE A 68 7.26 11.87 -24.78
CA PHE A 68 8.27 12.56 -25.57
C PHE A 68 8.35 14.03 -25.15
N ASP A 69 9.55 14.50 -24.82
CA ASP A 69 9.84 15.90 -24.57
C ASP A 69 10.40 16.53 -25.86
N PRO A 70 9.64 17.41 -26.54
CA PRO A 70 10.06 18.02 -27.79
C PRO A 70 11.20 19.03 -27.61
N VAL A 71 11.40 19.57 -26.40
CA VAL A 71 12.47 20.54 -26.12
C VAL A 71 13.81 19.82 -25.97
N LEU A 72 13.81 18.65 -25.32
CA LEU A 72 15.02 17.85 -25.14
C LEU A 72 15.22 16.76 -26.21
N GLY A 73 14.25 16.58 -27.11
CA GLY A 73 14.27 15.57 -28.17
C GLY A 73 14.30 14.13 -27.66
N LYS A 74 13.81 13.86 -26.43
CA LYS A 74 13.88 12.52 -25.82
C LYS A 74 12.68 12.20 -24.94
N ALA A 75 12.45 10.91 -24.70
CA ALA A 75 11.42 10.46 -23.77
C ALA A 75 11.80 10.74 -22.31
N ARG A 76 10.88 11.28 -21.51
CA ARG A 76 11.03 11.50 -20.07
C ARG A 76 9.95 10.76 -19.29
N ARG A 77 10.30 10.29 -18.10
CA ARG A 77 9.31 9.80 -17.13
C ARG A 77 8.43 10.97 -16.68
N VAL A 78 7.13 10.75 -16.70
CA VAL A 78 6.13 11.70 -16.21
C VAL A 78 5.41 11.06 -15.04
N TRP A 79 5.14 11.87 -14.02
CA TRP A 79 4.43 11.51 -12.81
C TRP A 79 3.23 12.43 -12.66
N ALA A 80 2.16 11.95 -12.05
CA ALA A 80 1.06 12.75 -11.56
C ALA A 80 1.36 13.12 -10.11
N PHE A 81 1.59 14.40 -9.83
CA PHE A 81 1.41 14.91 -8.47
C PHE A 81 -0.09 14.89 -8.18
N VAL A 82 -0.52 14.11 -7.19
CA VAL A 82 -1.92 13.96 -6.80
C VAL A 82 -2.08 14.54 -5.40
N MET A 83 -3.10 15.37 -5.24
CA MET A 83 -3.45 15.99 -3.98
C MET A 83 -4.94 15.75 -3.72
N VAL A 84 -5.27 15.14 -2.57
CA VAL A 84 -6.66 14.79 -2.22
C VAL A 84 -7.02 15.38 -0.86
N LEU A 85 -8.03 16.26 -0.84
CA LEU A 85 -8.54 16.82 0.42
C LEU A 85 -9.12 15.69 1.28
N ALA A 86 -8.72 15.62 2.55
CA ALA A 86 -9.08 14.51 3.43
C ALA A 86 -10.60 14.39 3.63
N MET A 87 -11.27 15.52 3.88
CA MET A 87 -12.71 15.61 4.16
C MET A 87 -13.56 15.34 2.90
N SER A 88 -13.39 16.14 1.85
CA SER A 88 -14.27 16.10 0.68
C SER A 88 -13.85 15.09 -0.40
N ARG A 89 -12.63 14.53 -0.29
CA ARG A 89 -11.98 13.71 -1.30
C ARG A 89 -11.81 14.41 -2.66
N HIS A 90 -11.97 15.73 -2.70
CA HIS A 90 -11.74 16.50 -3.91
C HIS A 90 -10.27 16.39 -4.31
N MET A 91 -10.03 16.14 -5.60
CA MET A 91 -8.72 15.79 -6.13
C MET A 91 -8.20 16.86 -7.08
N PHE A 92 -6.94 17.24 -6.88
CA PHE A 92 -6.14 18.00 -7.82
C PHE A 92 -5.03 17.11 -8.38
N VAL A 93 -4.77 17.20 -9.69
CA VAL A 93 -3.72 16.43 -10.36
C VAL A 93 -2.89 17.34 -11.25
N ARG A 94 -1.56 17.26 -11.11
CA ARG A 94 -0.61 17.97 -11.95
C ARG A 94 0.47 17.04 -12.50
N PRO A 95 0.60 16.88 -13.83
CA PRO A 95 1.75 16.20 -14.41
C PRO A 95 3.07 16.91 -14.09
N THR A 96 4.08 16.16 -13.67
CA THR A 96 5.43 16.64 -13.38
C THR A 96 6.47 15.66 -13.91
N VAL A 97 7.68 16.15 -14.17
CA VAL A 97 8.83 15.34 -14.62
C VAL A 97 9.90 15.15 -13.56
N SER A 98 9.67 15.73 -12.37
CA SER A 98 10.52 15.63 -11.19
C SER A 98 9.67 15.53 -9.94
N MET A 99 10.16 14.82 -8.92
CA MET A 99 9.52 14.65 -7.60
C MET A 99 10.35 15.34 -6.51
N ASN A 100 11.15 16.34 -6.87
CA ASN A 100 11.95 17.11 -5.91
C ASN A 100 11.13 18.21 -5.21
N GLN A 101 11.71 18.83 -4.19
CA GLN A 101 11.04 19.87 -3.40
C GLN A 101 10.59 21.07 -4.25
N SER A 102 11.36 21.49 -5.24
CA SER A 102 10.96 22.57 -6.14
C SER A 102 9.72 22.23 -6.96
N ALA A 103 9.66 21.00 -7.50
CA ALA A 103 8.50 20.52 -8.24
C ALA A 103 7.27 20.37 -7.33
N TRP A 104 7.46 19.98 -6.06
CA TRP A 104 6.41 19.95 -5.05
C TRP A 104 5.84 21.35 -4.79
N VAL A 105 6.69 22.36 -4.55
CA VAL A 105 6.25 23.75 -4.34
C VAL A 105 5.49 24.28 -5.55
N GLN A 106 5.98 24.04 -6.76
CA GLN A 106 5.32 24.45 -8.01
C GLN A 106 3.98 23.75 -8.29
N ALA A 107 3.76 22.58 -7.68
CA ALA A 107 2.51 21.85 -7.83
C ALA A 107 1.49 22.22 -6.75
N HIS A 108 1.96 22.71 -5.61
CA HIS A 108 1.15 23.00 -4.43
C HIS A 108 0.75 24.48 -4.28
N ILE A 109 1.59 25.42 -4.76
CA ILE A 109 1.34 26.87 -4.78
C ILE A 109 0.84 27.29 -6.16
#